data_AF-A0A2S5R0V7-F1
#
_entry.id   AF-A0A2S5R0V7-F1
#
_cell.length_a   1.000
_cell.length_b   1.000
_cell.length_c   1.000
_cell.angle_alpha   90.00
_cell.angle_beta   90.00
_cell.angle_gamma   90.00
#
_symmetry.space_group_name_H-M   'P 1'
#
loop_
_entity.id
_entity.type
_entity.pdbx_description
1 polymer ?
#
loop_
_entity_poly.entity_id
_entity_poly.type
_entity_poly.pdbx_seq_one_letter_code
_entity_poly.pdbx_strand_id
1 'polypeptide(L)'
;MLFSSRESTKTNYNNRIDALFNGKPANREGITVLDKSDVLDMLGHGGKPVILAEGKVIAGQTNHKLTPEHWKKIPEWLENPAAVFDSDTVKGSLVFIAPESFSGAPIRMIVVPNAKQGSLEIHMLANSYDAQIKAPTARWVREGLLRYIEK
;
A
#
# COMPACT_ATOMS: atom_id res chain seq x y z
N MET A 1 17.53 -5.68 -9.44
CA MET A 1 16.56 -5.40 -8.36
C MET A 1 16.98 -6.24 -7.16
N LEU A 2 17.23 -5.61 -6.01
CA LEU A 2 17.46 -6.32 -4.74
C LEU A 2 16.08 -6.65 -4.15
N PHE A 3 15.93 -7.83 -3.55
CA PHE A 3 14.65 -8.26 -2.99
C PHE A 3 14.24 -7.36 -1.80
N SER A 4 13.30 -6.45 -2.02
CA SER A 4 12.73 -5.50 -1.05
C SER A 4 11.97 -6.14 0.12
N SER A 5 11.66 -7.44 0.01
CA SER A 5 11.23 -8.27 1.13
C SER A 5 11.99 -9.60 1.14
N ARG A 6 12.39 -10.05 2.34
CA ARG A 6 12.91 -11.41 2.53
C ARG A 6 11.78 -12.42 2.33
N GLU A 7 12.09 -13.64 1.91
CA GLU A 7 11.10 -14.72 1.78
C GLU A 7 10.28 -14.92 3.06
N SER A 8 10.93 -14.84 4.23
CA SER A 8 10.26 -14.90 5.53
C SER A 8 9.22 -13.78 5.72
N THR A 9 9.52 -12.57 5.25
CA THR A 9 8.61 -11.41 5.33
C THR A 9 7.38 -11.65 4.46
N LYS A 10 7.59 -12.12 3.22
CA LYS A 10 6.50 -12.44 2.29
C LYS A 10 5.60 -13.56 2.83
N THR A 11 6.18 -14.64 3.35
CA THR A 11 5.41 -15.74 3.96
C THR A 11 4.61 -15.28 5.17
N ASN A 12 5.24 -14.53 6.09
CA ASN A 12 4.56 -14.01 7.28
C ASN A 12 3.42 -13.07 6.93
N TYR A 13 3.63 -12.16 5.97
CA TYR A 13 2.60 -11.26 5.46
C TYR A 13 1.42 -12.04 4.86
N ASN A 14 1.69 -13.00 3.96
CA ASN A 14 0.63 -13.80 3.32
C ASN A 14 -0.19 -14.59 4.34
N ASN A 15 0.47 -15.25 5.29
CA ASN A 15 -0.19 -15.97 6.38
C ASN A 15 -1.03 -15.02 7.25
N ARG A 16 -0.55 -13.79 7.47
CA ARG A 16 -1.29 -12.79 8.25
C ARG A 16 -2.54 -12.31 7.51
N ILE A 17 -2.46 -12.09 6.20
CA ILE A 17 -3.65 -11.76 5.38
C ILE A 17 -4.68 -12.89 5.49
N ASP A 18 -4.28 -14.15 5.32
CA ASP A 18 -5.21 -15.28 5.46
C ASP A 18 -5.85 -15.33 6.86
N ALA A 19 -5.05 -15.12 7.90
CA ALA A 19 -5.54 -15.08 9.27
C ALA A 19 -6.59 -13.97 9.49
N LEU A 20 -6.38 -12.77 8.94
CA LEU A 20 -7.32 -11.65 9.03
C LEU A 20 -8.62 -11.91 8.27
N PHE A 21 -8.55 -12.54 7.10
CA PHE A 21 -9.75 -12.94 6.35
C PHE A 21 -10.48 -14.14 6.98
N ASN A 22 -9.78 -14.95 7.78
CA ASN A 22 -10.35 -16.00 8.61
C ASN A 22 -10.81 -15.51 10.01
N GLY A 23 -10.98 -14.20 10.19
CA GLY A 23 -11.59 -13.62 11.38
C GLY A 23 -10.67 -13.40 12.58
N LYS A 24 -9.34 -13.51 12.43
CA LYS A 24 -8.43 -13.08 13.49
C LYS A 24 -8.50 -11.56 13.69
N PRO A 25 -8.39 -11.08 14.93
CA PRO A 25 -8.41 -9.64 15.20
C PRO A 25 -7.16 -8.95 14.64
N ALA A 26 -7.30 -7.66 14.33
CA ALA A 26 -6.19 -6.81 13.93
C ALA A 26 -5.22 -6.59 15.10
N ASN A 27 -3.93 -6.57 14.78
CA ASN A 27 -2.86 -6.16 15.67
C ASN A 27 -2.59 -4.66 15.48
N ARG A 28 -2.45 -3.93 16.59
CA ARG A 28 -2.08 -2.51 16.59
C ARG A 28 -0.66 -2.27 16.06
N GLU A 29 0.24 -3.23 16.24
CA GLU A 29 1.60 -3.16 15.71
C GLU A 29 1.65 -3.41 14.20
N GLY A 30 0.62 -4.08 13.66
CA GLY A 30 0.57 -4.44 12.25
C GLY A 30 1.52 -5.57 11.88
N ILE A 31 1.77 -5.71 10.57
CA ILE A 31 2.68 -6.70 10.00
C ILE A 31 3.54 -6.04 8.93
N THR A 32 4.81 -6.45 8.84
CA THR A 32 5.72 -6.00 7.78
C THR A 32 5.24 -6.49 6.42
N VAL A 33 5.03 -5.54 5.51
CA VAL A 33 4.69 -5.76 4.09
C VAL A 33 5.97 -5.85 3.27
N LEU A 34 6.89 -4.91 3.49
CA LEU A 34 8.19 -4.81 2.87
C LEU A 34 9.24 -4.45 3.92
N ASP A 35 10.41 -5.07 3.85
CA ASP A 35 11.54 -4.72 4.73
C ASP A 35 12.12 -3.34 4.37
N LYS A 36 12.01 -2.98 3.08
CA LYS A 36 12.38 -1.70 2.47
C LYS A 36 11.62 -1.55 1.15
N SER A 37 11.47 -0.34 0.61
CA SER A 37 10.89 -0.13 -0.72
C SER A 37 11.77 0.71 -1.62
N ASP A 38 12.10 0.21 -2.81
CA ASP A 38 12.94 0.93 -3.78
C ASP A 38 12.21 2.15 -4.35
N VAL A 39 10.88 2.07 -4.52
CA VAL A 39 10.06 3.19 -4.97
C VAL A 39 10.03 4.30 -3.90
N LEU A 40 9.85 3.96 -2.62
CA LEU A 40 9.88 4.95 -1.55
C LEU A 40 11.29 5.56 -1.38
N ASP A 41 12.34 4.76 -1.53
CA ASP A 41 13.73 5.23 -1.57
C ASP A 41 13.92 6.31 -2.64
N MET A 42 13.50 6.04 -3.88
CA MET A 42 13.58 6.98 -5.00
C MET A 42 12.77 8.26 -4.76
N LEU A 43 11.65 8.15 -4.05
CA LEU A 43 10.82 9.30 -3.66
C LEU A 43 11.36 10.07 -2.43
N GLY A 44 12.55 9.72 -1.94
CA GLY A 44 13.20 10.42 -0.82
C GLY A 44 12.73 9.97 0.56
N HIS A 45 12.05 8.83 0.65
CA HIS A 45 11.52 8.26 1.89
C HIS A 45 12.31 7.05 2.39
N GLY A 46 13.51 6.79 1.87
CA GLY A 46 14.12 5.48 2.02
C GLY A 46 14.49 4.98 3.42
N GLY A 47 14.80 3.68 3.47
CA GLY A 47 15.48 3.05 4.60
C GLY A 47 14.60 2.61 5.78
N LYS A 48 13.27 2.54 5.61
CA LYS A 48 12.34 2.08 6.65
C LYS A 48 11.41 0.98 6.11
N PRO A 49 10.91 0.08 6.97
CA PRO A 49 9.96 -0.93 6.55
C PRO A 49 8.59 -0.33 6.24
N VAL A 50 7.84 -1.02 5.39
CA VAL A 50 6.42 -0.75 5.16
C VAL A 50 5.60 -1.68 6.07
N ILE A 51 4.81 -1.12 6.97
CA ILE A 51 3.98 -1.84 7.93
C ILE A 51 2.50 -1.64 7.59
N LEU A 52 1.73 -2.73 7.59
CA LEU A 52 0.31 -2.72 7.33
C LEU A 52 -0.50 -2.30 8.58
N ALA A 53 -1.37 -1.31 8.42
CA ALA A 53 -2.43 -1.01 9.38
C ALA A 53 -3.56 -2.04 9.25
N GLU A 54 -3.47 -3.17 9.96
CA GLU A 54 -4.35 -4.34 9.77
C GLU A 54 -5.85 -4.08 9.94
N GLY A 55 -6.23 -3.11 10.78
CA GLY A 55 -7.64 -2.72 10.95
C GLY A 55 -8.31 -2.29 9.64
N LYS A 56 -7.51 -1.87 8.65
CA LYS A 56 -7.98 -1.44 7.33
C LYS A 56 -8.22 -2.61 6.38
N VAL A 57 -7.55 -3.74 6.59
CA VAL A 57 -7.91 -5.01 5.93
C VAL A 57 -9.29 -5.44 6.39
N ILE A 58 -9.51 -5.49 7.71
CA ILE A 58 -10.79 -5.92 8.30
C ILE A 58 -11.93 -5.00 7.84
N ALA A 59 -11.76 -3.68 7.95
CA ALA A 59 -12.76 -2.72 7.47
C ALA A 59 -12.96 -2.81 5.94
N GLY A 60 -11.90 -3.15 5.20
CA GLY A 60 -11.95 -3.33 3.75
C GLY A 60 -12.81 -4.52 3.32
N GLN A 61 -12.92 -5.58 4.13
CA GLN A 61 -13.72 -6.77 3.81
C GLN A 61 -15.22 -6.46 3.62
N THR A 62 -15.73 -5.39 4.26
CA THR A 62 -17.13 -4.97 4.11
C THR A 62 -17.30 -3.78 3.18
N ASN A 63 -16.29 -2.91 3.08
CA ASN A 63 -16.40 -1.63 2.38
C ASN A 63 -15.85 -1.68 0.94
N HIS A 64 -15.02 -2.67 0.64
CA HIS A 64 -14.28 -2.80 -0.61
C HIS A 64 -14.30 -4.26 -1.08
N LYS A 65 -13.91 -4.51 -2.33
CA LYS A 65 -14.04 -5.83 -2.97
C LYS A 65 -12.71 -6.57 -3.11
N LEU A 66 -11.64 -6.07 -2.49
CA LEU A 66 -10.34 -6.72 -2.53
C LEU A 66 -10.36 -8.04 -1.75
N THR A 67 -10.11 -9.13 -2.47
CA THR A 67 -9.96 -10.49 -1.92
C THR A 67 -8.59 -10.69 -1.23
N PRO A 68 -8.38 -11.76 -0.46
CA PRO A 68 -7.07 -12.09 0.12
C PRO A 68 -5.96 -12.11 -0.93
N GLU A 69 -6.23 -12.63 -2.12
CA GLU A 69 -5.27 -12.74 -3.22
C GLU A 69 -4.80 -11.35 -3.68
N HIS A 70 -5.69 -10.37 -3.75
CA HIS A 70 -5.31 -8.99 -4.06
C HIS A 70 -4.43 -8.40 -2.95
N TRP A 71 -4.78 -8.64 -1.68
CA TRP A 71 -3.95 -8.16 -0.56
C TRP A 71 -2.55 -8.78 -0.58
N LYS A 72 -2.42 -10.05 -0.98
CA LYS A 72 -1.13 -10.74 -1.12
C LYS A 72 -0.25 -10.21 -2.25
N LYS A 73 -0.84 -9.54 -3.26
CA LYS A 73 -0.09 -8.88 -4.35
C LYS A 73 0.44 -7.49 -3.98
N ILE A 74 -0.04 -6.88 -2.91
CA ILE A 74 0.37 -5.52 -2.52
C ILE A 74 1.88 -5.33 -2.37
N PRO A 75 2.66 -6.24 -1.74
CA PRO A 75 4.11 -6.07 -1.68
C PRO A 75 4.75 -5.89 -3.07
N GLU A 76 4.28 -6.64 -4.07
CA GLU A 76 4.76 -6.55 -5.45
C GLU A 76 4.30 -5.25 -6.13
N TRP A 77 3.05 -4.85 -5.91
CA TRP A 77 2.49 -3.61 -6.48
C TRP A 77 3.10 -2.34 -5.87
N LEU A 78 3.56 -2.37 -4.63
CA LEU A 78 4.27 -1.25 -4.02
C LEU A 78 5.66 -1.05 -4.62
N GLU A 79 6.31 -2.12 -5.05
CA GLU A 79 7.60 -2.07 -5.73
C GLU A 79 7.48 -1.80 -7.23
N ASN A 80 6.36 -2.17 -7.84
CA ASN A 80 6.08 -1.98 -9.26
C ASN A 80 4.71 -1.33 -9.48
N PRO A 81 4.47 -0.10 -8.98
CA PRO A 81 3.19 0.58 -9.16
C PRO A 81 3.07 1.09 -10.59
N ALA A 82 1.85 1.21 -11.12
CA ALA A 82 1.63 1.91 -12.38
C ALA A 82 1.95 3.41 -12.25
N ALA A 83 1.64 3.99 -11.08
CA ALA A 83 1.90 5.39 -10.78
C ALA A 83 1.89 5.65 -9.28
N VAL A 84 2.54 6.73 -8.85
CA VAL A 84 2.47 7.27 -7.49
C VAL A 84 2.15 8.76 -7.56
N PHE A 85 1.22 9.19 -6.71
CA PHE A 85 0.80 10.58 -6.57
C PHE A 85 0.92 11.03 -5.11
N ASP A 86 1.11 12.34 -4.91
CA ASP A 86 0.76 12.94 -3.62
C ASP A 86 -0.75 12.83 -3.38
N SER A 87 -1.15 12.58 -2.13
CA SER A 87 -2.55 12.62 -1.74
C SER A 87 -3.07 14.05 -1.71
N ASP A 88 -4.20 14.27 -2.38
CA ASP A 88 -4.94 15.53 -2.40
C ASP A 88 -5.85 15.75 -1.19
N THR A 89 -5.98 14.73 -0.32
CA THR A 89 -6.86 14.74 0.85
C THR A 89 -6.10 14.62 2.18
N VAL A 90 -4.95 13.94 2.18
CA VAL A 90 -4.11 13.76 3.38
C VAL A 90 -2.70 14.21 3.08
N LYS A 91 -2.36 15.42 3.51
CA LYS A 91 -1.04 16.02 3.30
C LYS A 91 0.08 15.06 3.74
N GLY A 92 1.08 14.89 2.86
CA GLY A 92 2.24 14.04 3.10
C GLY A 92 2.01 12.55 2.88
N SER A 93 0.79 12.10 2.56
CA SER A 93 0.53 10.73 2.15
C SER A 93 0.72 10.56 0.64
N LEU A 94 1.03 9.34 0.23
CA LEU A 94 1.16 8.94 -1.17
C LEU A 94 0.02 8.00 -1.56
N VAL A 95 -0.42 8.13 -2.80
CA VAL A 95 -1.40 7.25 -3.44
C VAL A 95 -0.67 6.46 -4.52
N PHE A 96 -0.40 5.19 -4.24
CA PHE A 96 0.13 4.24 -5.21
C PHE A 96 -1.05 3.65 -5.99
N ILE A 97 -0.88 3.52 -7.30
CA ILE A 97 -1.81 2.86 -8.20
C ILE A 97 -1.22 1.50 -8.57
N ALA A 98 -1.95 0.43 -8.28
CA ALA A 98 -1.52 -0.91 -8.67
C ALA A 98 -1.45 -1.03 -10.21
N PRO A 99 -0.58 -1.90 -10.76
CA PRO A 99 -0.54 -2.21 -12.18
C PRO A 99 -1.80 -2.96 -12.66
N GLU A 100 -2.52 -3.59 -11.73
CA GLU A 100 -3.78 -4.30 -12.00
C GLU A 100 -5.00 -3.47 -11.58
N SER A 101 -6.15 -3.80 -12.18
CA SER A 101 -7.46 -3.24 -11.82
C SER A 101 -8.38 -4.35 -11.31
N PHE A 102 -9.34 -3.98 -10.46
CA PHE A 102 -10.40 -4.89 -10.04
C PHE A 102 -11.71 -4.50 -10.74
N SER A 103 -12.25 -5.36 -11.61
CA SER A 103 -13.49 -5.06 -12.35
C SER A 103 -13.46 -3.73 -13.11
N GLY A 104 -12.30 -3.35 -13.66
CA GLY A 104 -12.08 -2.08 -14.37
C GLY A 104 -11.88 -0.86 -13.46
N ALA A 105 -11.96 -1.02 -12.14
CA ALA A 105 -11.65 0.01 -11.16
C ALA A 105 -10.15 -0.04 -10.77
N PRO A 106 -9.45 1.11 -10.74
CA PRO A 106 -8.05 1.13 -10.31
C PRO A 106 -7.95 0.77 -8.84
N ILE A 107 -6.96 -0.06 -8.49
CA ILE A 107 -6.67 -0.39 -7.10
C ILE A 107 -5.68 0.66 -6.56
N ARG A 108 -6.03 1.27 -5.44
CA ARG A 108 -5.20 2.27 -4.76
C ARG A 108 -4.62 1.70 -3.48
N MET A 109 -3.37 2.02 -3.22
CA MET A 109 -2.69 1.73 -1.95
C MET A 109 -2.23 3.07 -1.35
N ILE A 110 -2.68 3.36 -0.14
CA ILE A 110 -2.37 4.60 0.57
C ILE A 110 -1.19 4.34 1.48
N VAL A 111 -0.08 5.02 1.22
CA VAL A 111 1.13 4.92 2.04
C VAL A 111 1.34 6.25 2.76
N VAL A 112 1.50 6.20 4.08
CA VAL A 112 1.91 7.34 4.90
C VAL A 112 3.40 7.17 5.20
N PRO A 113 4.28 7.95 4.55
CA PRO A 113 5.71 7.86 4.80
C PRO A 113 6.07 8.42 6.18
N ASN A 114 7.12 7.88 6.81
CA ASN A 114 7.68 8.39 8.06
C ASN A 114 6.63 8.53 9.20
N ALA A 115 5.64 7.64 9.22
CA ALA A 115 4.66 7.56 10.29
C ALA A 115 5.35 7.13 11.59
N LYS A 116 4.92 7.71 12.72
CA LYS A 116 5.41 7.32 14.04
C LYS A 116 4.57 6.18 14.60
N GLN A 117 5.24 5.10 14.99
CA GLN A 117 4.64 3.97 15.70
C GLN A 117 5.44 3.73 16.99
N GLY A 118 4.95 4.29 18.09
CA GLY A 118 5.76 4.38 19.32
C GLY A 118 6.99 5.26 19.11
N SER A 119 8.17 4.73 19.40
CA SER A 119 9.47 5.38 19.18
C SER A 119 10.06 5.15 17.78
N LEU A 120 9.44 4.29 16.96
CA LEU A 120 9.94 3.95 15.63
C LEU A 120 9.29 4.83 14.55
N GLU A 121 10.05 5.13 13.51
CA GLU A 121 9.50 5.67 12.26
C GLU A 121 9.40 4.54 11.22
N ILE A 122 8.23 4.45 10.59
CA ILE A 122 7.89 3.44 9.60
C ILE A 122 7.23 4.08 8.37
N HIS A 123 7.12 3.36 7.27
CA HIS A 123 6.08 3.65 6.28
C HIS A 123 4.84 2.85 6.64
N MET A 124 3.69 3.51 6.70
CA MET A 124 2.45 2.83 7.01
C MET A 124 1.64 2.63 5.73
N LEU A 125 1.38 1.38 5.35
CA LEU A 125 0.32 1.04 4.40
C LEU A 125 -1.01 1.21 5.14
N ALA A 126 -1.64 2.36 4.92
CA ALA A 126 -2.80 2.82 5.66
C ALA A 126 -4.13 2.35 5.07
N ASN A 127 -4.18 1.99 3.79
CA ASN A 127 -5.36 1.36 3.18
C ASN A 127 -5.03 0.79 1.80
N SER A 128 -5.80 -0.20 1.35
CA SER A 128 -5.84 -0.63 -0.05
C SER A 128 -7.28 -0.91 -0.47
N TYR A 129 -7.70 -0.38 -1.62
CA TYR A 129 -9.09 -0.50 -2.07
C TYR A 129 -9.26 -0.36 -3.58
N ASP A 130 -10.32 -0.97 -4.12
CA ASP A 130 -10.83 -0.70 -5.46
C ASP A 130 -11.51 0.68 -5.48
N ALA A 131 -10.93 1.62 -6.21
CA ALA A 131 -11.44 2.98 -6.30
C ALA A 131 -12.56 3.10 -7.34
N GLN A 132 -13.34 4.17 -7.28
CA GLN A 132 -14.34 4.42 -8.33
C GLN A 132 -13.68 4.59 -9.71
N ILE A 133 -14.34 4.06 -10.75
CA ILE A 133 -13.85 4.05 -12.15
C ILE A 133 -13.52 5.47 -12.66
N LYS A 134 -14.25 6.49 -12.21
CA LYS A 134 -14.00 7.91 -12.53
C LYS A 134 -12.89 8.53 -11.65
N ALA A 135 -11.83 7.77 -11.38
CA ALA A 135 -10.70 8.23 -10.57
C ALA A 135 -10.11 9.55 -11.14
N PRO A 136 -9.78 10.55 -10.31
CA PRO A 136 -9.37 11.88 -10.76
C PRO A 136 -7.90 11.94 -11.21
N THR A 137 -7.33 10.86 -11.76
CA THR A 137 -5.91 10.78 -12.11
C THR A 137 -5.49 11.87 -13.11
N ALA A 138 -6.32 12.12 -14.14
CA ALA A 138 -6.08 13.21 -15.09
C ALA A 138 -6.07 14.60 -14.42
N ARG A 139 -6.88 14.80 -13.36
CA ARG A 139 -6.86 16.02 -12.57
C ARG A 139 -5.56 16.11 -11.76
N TRP A 140 -5.17 15.04 -11.07
CA TRP A 140 -3.94 14.99 -10.27
C TRP A 140 -2.67 15.25 -11.09
N VAL A 141 -2.61 14.77 -12.33
CA VAL A 141 -1.52 15.10 -13.24
C VAL A 141 -1.50 16.62 -13.53
N ARG A 142 -2.64 17.23 -13.86
CA ARG A 142 -2.73 18.68 -14.10
C ARG A 142 -2.39 19.52 -12.86
N GLU A 143 -2.70 19.00 -11.68
CA GLU A 143 -2.40 19.63 -10.38
C GLU A 143 -0.95 19.39 -9.92
N GLY A 144 -0.12 18.68 -10.71
CA GLY A 144 1.29 18.47 -10.40
C GLY A 144 1.55 17.48 -9.27
N LEU A 145 0.58 16.60 -8.97
CA LEU A 145 0.67 15.62 -7.89
C LEU A 145 1.41 14.34 -8.32
N LEU A 146 1.72 14.16 -9.61
CA LEU A 146 2.44 12.99 -10.09
C LEU A 146 3.88 12.97 -9.53
N ARG A 147 4.28 11.81 -8.98
CA ARG A 147 5.62 11.58 -8.41
C ARG A 147 6.35 10.44 -9.09
N TYR A 148 5.62 9.44 -9.56
CA TYR A 148 6.15 8.31 -10.30
C TYR A 148 5.15 7.85 -11.35
N ILE A 149 5.63 7.41 -12.51
CA ILE A 149 4.84 6.68 -13.50
C ILE A 149 5.74 5.62 -14.13
N GLU A 150 5.21 4.41 -14.24
CA GLU A 150 5.88 3.35 -15.00
C GLU A 150 5.91 3.74 -16.49
N LYS A 151 7.04 3.52 -17.15
CA LYS A 151 7.24 3.92 -18.56
C LYS A 151 6.88 2.82 -19.54
#